data_AF-A0A0A2EPT6-F1
#
_entry.id   AF-A0A0A2EPT6-F1
#
_cell.length_a   1.000
_cell.length_b   1.000
_cell.length_c   1.000
_cell.angle_alpha   90.00
_cell.angle_beta   90.00
_cell.angle_gamma   90.00
#
_symmetry.space_group_name_H-M   'P 1'
#
loop_
_entity.id
_entity.type
_entity.pdbx_description
1 polymer ?
#
loop_
_entity_poly.entity_id
_entity_poly.type
_entity_poly.pdbx_seq_one_letter_code
_entity_poly.pdbx_strand_id
1 'polypeptide(L)'
;MNNNKPYSRHIFIFPFQWDYIGRQVSQKGDLSYNERTDIDAFDRIFRQETKLKRSFFEIRDSHTHYNEFTYFYPFVRNTLYGTRENKSVYFYELEGEGGAYSIDIKAEINRTYHLKLTKISVHIFDTGVGLVAFSLLNDLYTQEHDILRINDFGRRLYPQFLDSEKRLKAKDVFLANSISGHIASLDFYEDFSRFEDEVDHRSPFLPPDHIRQVFGYSKTDRVGDEWRKFVFRDRDERRGTIRISPIMDDRMYFLSYYRNDSLADRVGMKQGMICRAIRNVLDRGAIDTGYLYEVGEESNFWYRYMYGDGNSKGIANADFQISEIRKATYSRWVEYGTLIGITRDSATYLSTTRFDVLEAQFLSMYYQMAILSIVQRAGILRFSGEIANLTQNALGKKKRTSKNIKELYESYIKFLNQVVFREVTSQIQGIEMYDLFQKAMNIERDAKALDAEMSELFNYLEIEEQSNLNKTANLYLPLALLTGVLGINTLADGWFGSLLGWLGSDKGWHSWNIGDFITTIVIAVCLYFPIRYHIKTKNK
;
A
#
# COMPACT_ATOMS: atom_id res chain seq x y z
N MET A 1 -26.93 18.43 23.95
CA MET A 1 -27.28 17.80 22.67
C MET A 1 -26.72 16.39 22.68
N ASN A 2 -27.58 15.36 22.76
CA ASN A 2 -27.15 13.96 22.67
C ASN A 2 -26.72 13.68 21.23
N ASN A 3 -25.43 13.87 20.94
CA ASN A 3 -24.84 13.53 19.66
C ASN A 3 -24.38 12.07 19.74
N ASN A 4 -25.21 11.13 19.28
CA ASN A 4 -24.83 9.72 19.22
C ASN A 4 -23.64 9.60 18.26
N LYS A 5 -22.44 9.39 18.81
CA LYS A 5 -21.22 9.18 18.01
C LYS A 5 -21.31 7.83 17.31
N PRO A 6 -20.70 7.68 16.11
CA PRO A 6 -20.69 6.40 15.39
C PRO A 6 -20.00 5.31 16.21
N TYR A 7 -20.44 4.06 16.08
CA TYR A 7 -19.79 2.93 16.72
C TYR A 7 -18.42 2.65 16.13
N SER A 8 -18.28 2.83 14.80
CA SER A 8 -16.98 2.79 14.15
C SER A 8 -16.90 3.70 12.94
N ARG A 9 -15.66 4.02 12.57
CA ARG A 9 -15.32 4.75 11.34
C ARG A 9 -14.38 3.91 10.51
N HIS A 10 -14.57 3.93 9.20
CA HIS A 10 -13.75 3.16 8.27
C HIS A 10 -13.31 4.05 7.12
N ILE A 11 -12.04 3.97 6.72
CA ILE A 11 -11.53 4.64 5.53
C ILE A 11 -10.87 3.59 4.66
N PHE A 12 -11.41 3.35 3.46
CA PHE A 12 -10.80 2.44 2.49
C PHE A 12 -10.03 3.22 1.43
N ILE A 13 -8.73 2.95 1.32
CA ILE A 13 -7.80 3.70 0.47
C ILE A 13 -7.29 2.79 -0.66
N PHE A 14 -7.64 3.12 -1.89
CA PHE A 14 -7.12 2.50 -3.10
C PHE A 14 -5.92 3.29 -3.64
N PRO A 15 -4.70 2.74 -3.51
CA PRO A 15 -3.49 3.28 -4.12
C PRO A 15 -3.40 2.88 -5.59
N PHE A 16 -3.05 3.83 -6.46
CA PHE A 16 -2.85 3.58 -7.88
C PHE A 16 -1.66 4.38 -8.41
N GLN A 17 -1.15 3.92 -9.55
CA GLN A 17 -0.25 4.72 -10.39
C GLN A 17 -1.01 5.22 -11.60
N TRP A 18 -0.55 6.34 -12.14
CA TRP A 18 -1.15 6.93 -13.33
C TRP A 18 -0.11 7.36 -14.37
N ASP A 19 -0.51 7.29 -15.64
CA ASP A 19 0.32 7.67 -16.78
C ASP A 19 -0.50 8.50 -17.77
N TYR A 20 -0.11 9.75 -17.99
CA TYR A 20 -0.68 10.59 -19.04
C TYR A 20 -0.04 10.31 -20.40
N ILE A 21 -0.89 10.04 -21.40
CA ILE A 21 -0.47 9.74 -22.77
C ILE A 21 -0.65 10.99 -23.65
N GLY A 22 0.23 11.99 -23.51
CA GLY A 22 0.07 13.29 -24.17
C GLY A 22 0.25 13.29 -25.71
N ARG A 23 0.94 12.29 -26.24
CA ARG A 23 1.13 12.06 -27.69
C ARG A 23 1.10 10.57 -27.97
N GLN A 24 0.68 10.20 -29.18
CA GLN A 24 0.65 8.82 -29.62
C GLN A 24 2.09 8.34 -29.88
N VAL A 25 2.46 7.22 -29.29
CA VAL A 25 3.77 6.61 -29.40
C VAL A 25 3.65 5.12 -29.68
N SER A 26 4.68 4.53 -30.29
CA SER A 26 4.74 3.10 -30.58
C SER A 26 4.90 2.24 -29.32
N GLN A 27 5.60 2.76 -28.31
CA GLN A 27 5.86 2.06 -27.05
C GLN A 27 5.80 3.06 -25.89
N LYS A 28 5.35 2.62 -24.71
CA LYS A 28 5.28 3.44 -23.49
C LYS A 28 6.63 4.10 -23.14
N GLY A 29 7.74 3.40 -23.37
CA GLY A 29 9.11 3.92 -23.15
C GLY A 29 9.54 5.06 -24.08
N ASP A 30 8.74 5.42 -25.09
CA ASP A 30 8.99 6.60 -25.91
C ASP A 30 8.59 7.90 -25.19
N LEU A 31 7.69 7.85 -24.20
CA LEU A 31 7.38 8.98 -23.34
C LEU A 31 8.33 8.99 -22.15
N SER A 32 8.88 10.14 -21.83
CA SER A 32 9.70 10.26 -20.63
C SER A 32 8.86 10.16 -19.37
N TYR A 33 9.50 9.97 -18.22
CA TYR A 33 8.79 9.90 -16.94
C TYR A 33 8.00 11.19 -16.66
N ASN A 34 8.66 12.34 -16.82
CA ASN A 34 8.06 13.65 -16.59
C ASN A 34 6.90 13.95 -17.55
N GLU A 35 6.98 13.49 -18.82
CA GLU A 35 5.87 13.62 -19.77
C GLU A 35 4.63 12.83 -19.32
N ARG A 36 4.82 11.69 -18.63
CA ARG A 36 3.73 10.83 -18.16
C ARG A 36 3.17 11.24 -16.81
N THR A 37 3.94 11.93 -15.98
CA THR A 37 3.52 12.40 -14.65
C THR A 37 3.16 13.90 -14.63
N ASP A 38 2.69 14.43 -15.77
CA ASP A 38 2.17 15.80 -15.86
C ASP A 38 0.86 15.96 -15.07
N ILE A 39 0.99 16.48 -13.85
CA ILE A 39 -0.13 16.65 -12.90
C ILE A 39 -1.11 17.74 -13.36
N ASP A 40 -0.66 18.74 -14.11
CA ASP A 40 -1.52 19.79 -14.67
C ASP A 40 -2.40 19.22 -15.80
N ALA A 41 -1.86 18.31 -16.60
CA ALA A 41 -2.64 17.53 -17.57
C ALA A 41 -3.65 16.61 -16.88
N PHE A 42 -3.26 15.97 -15.78
CA PHE A 42 -4.19 15.18 -14.95
C PHE A 42 -5.34 16.04 -14.47
N ASP A 43 -5.07 17.19 -13.84
CA ASP A 43 -6.10 18.09 -13.31
C ASP A 43 -7.10 18.53 -14.37
N ARG A 44 -6.59 18.96 -15.53
CA ARG A 44 -7.43 19.44 -16.63
C ARG A 44 -8.44 18.38 -17.06
N ILE A 45 -7.99 17.13 -17.21
CA ILE A 45 -8.85 16.01 -17.64
C ILE A 45 -9.78 15.61 -16.49
N PHE A 46 -9.25 15.45 -15.27
CA PHE A 46 -10.02 14.99 -14.12
C PHE A 46 -11.20 15.93 -13.79
N ARG A 47 -10.99 17.25 -13.88
CA ARG A 47 -12.07 18.24 -13.67
C ARG A 47 -13.14 18.25 -14.75
N GLN A 48 -12.82 17.81 -15.97
CA GLN A 48 -13.77 17.74 -17.08
C GLN A 48 -14.60 16.45 -17.03
N GLU A 49 -13.98 15.34 -16.62
CA GLU A 49 -14.57 14.00 -16.69
C GLU A 49 -15.28 13.59 -15.39
N THR A 50 -14.89 14.17 -14.24
CA THR A 50 -15.40 13.75 -12.93
C THR A 50 -16.26 14.82 -12.25
N LYS A 51 -17.01 14.40 -11.23
CA LYS A 51 -17.83 15.30 -10.39
C LYS A 51 -17.10 15.78 -9.13
N LEU A 52 -15.91 15.25 -8.87
CA LEU A 52 -15.13 15.62 -7.70
C LEU A 52 -14.57 17.03 -7.90
N LYS A 53 -14.60 17.83 -6.83
CA LYS A 53 -14.15 19.22 -6.88
C LYS A 53 -12.75 19.33 -6.34
N ARG A 54 -11.91 20.11 -7.03
CA ARG A 54 -10.57 20.44 -6.53
C ARG A 54 -10.69 21.18 -5.20
N SER A 55 -10.06 20.64 -4.17
CA SER A 55 -10.06 21.14 -2.79
C SER A 55 -8.68 21.71 -2.48
N PHE A 56 -8.64 22.79 -1.70
CA PHE A 56 -7.41 23.41 -1.25
C PHE A 56 -7.41 23.45 0.27
N PHE A 57 -6.30 23.03 0.86
CA PHE A 57 -6.14 23.11 2.30
C PHE A 57 -6.00 24.58 2.72
N GLU A 58 -6.90 25.03 3.60
CA GLU A 58 -6.88 26.37 4.16
C GLU A 58 -7.21 26.31 5.66
N ILE A 59 -6.43 27.00 6.49
CA ILE A 59 -6.63 27.00 7.95
C ILE A 59 -7.88 27.82 8.30
N ARG A 60 -7.98 29.06 7.81
CA ARG A 60 -9.05 30.03 8.15
C ARG A 60 -9.38 29.99 9.66
N ASP A 61 -10.67 29.87 10.01
CA ASP A 61 -11.15 29.80 11.40
C ASP A 61 -11.23 28.35 11.94
N SER A 62 -10.70 27.36 11.21
CA SER A 62 -10.75 25.94 11.63
C SER A 62 -9.62 25.62 12.60
N HIS A 63 -9.94 25.51 13.89
CA HIS A 63 -9.00 25.04 14.91
C HIS A 63 -8.43 23.65 14.58
N THR A 64 -9.25 22.75 13.99
CA THR A 64 -8.79 21.42 13.58
C THR A 64 -7.72 21.50 12.50
N HIS A 65 -7.92 22.32 11.46
CA HIS A 65 -6.92 22.52 10.42
C HIS A 65 -5.65 23.17 10.95
N TYR A 66 -5.77 24.14 11.87
CA TYR A 66 -4.60 24.75 12.50
C TYR A 66 -3.78 23.70 13.27
N ASN A 67 -4.44 22.89 14.10
CA ASN A 67 -3.80 21.85 14.90
C ASN A 67 -3.12 20.81 14.01
N GLU A 68 -3.80 20.33 12.97
CA GLU A 68 -3.25 19.35 12.03
C GLU A 68 -2.05 19.93 11.25
N PHE A 69 -2.16 21.16 10.74
CA PHE A 69 -1.11 21.79 9.94
C PHE A 69 0.15 22.09 10.76
N THR A 70 -0.02 22.63 11.97
CA THR A 70 1.10 22.99 12.85
C THR A 70 1.80 21.79 13.47
N TYR A 71 1.12 20.65 13.56
CA TYR A 71 1.67 19.40 14.07
C TYR A 71 2.87 18.91 13.25
N PHE A 72 2.84 19.08 11.92
CA PHE A 72 3.90 18.63 11.03
C PHE A 72 4.97 19.70 10.81
N TYR A 73 6.20 19.25 10.55
CA TYR A 73 7.29 20.15 10.16
C TYR A 73 6.98 20.89 8.86
N PRO A 74 7.42 22.16 8.69
CA PRO A 74 7.14 22.94 7.50
C PRO A 74 7.48 22.25 6.17
N PHE A 75 8.60 21.51 6.10
CA PHE A 75 9.03 20.81 4.89
C PHE A 75 8.15 19.61 4.52
N VAL A 76 7.41 19.04 5.48
CA VAL A 76 6.48 17.92 5.27
C VAL A 76 5.13 18.39 4.74
N ARG A 77 4.72 19.60 5.12
CA ARG A 77 3.40 20.15 4.80
C ARG A 77 3.14 20.23 3.29
N ASN A 78 4.18 20.47 2.48
CA ASN A 78 4.08 20.50 1.03
C ASN A 78 3.77 19.13 0.40
N THR A 79 3.87 18.04 1.15
CA THR A 79 3.55 16.69 0.65
C THR A 79 2.19 16.25 1.15
N LEU A 80 1.77 16.75 2.31
CA LEU A 80 0.49 16.42 2.93
C LEU A 80 -0.67 17.31 2.48
N TYR A 81 -0.40 18.56 2.11
CA TYR A 81 -1.46 19.56 1.89
C TYR A 81 -1.36 20.22 0.53
N GLY A 82 -2.45 20.15 -0.23
CA GLY A 82 -2.57 20.85 -1.51
C GLY A 82 -3.05 22.25 -1.26
N THR A 83 -2.11 23.18 -1.15
CA THR A 83 -2.40 24.61 -1.13
C THR A 83 -2.40 25.16 -2.56
N ARG A 84 -2.77 26.42 -2.75
CA ARG A 84 -2.77 27.04 -4.10
C ARG A 84 -1.35 27.24 -4.64
N GLU A 85 -0.40 27.41 -3.74
CA GLU A 85 1.02 27.61 -4.01
C GLU A 85 1.73 26.27 -4.27
N ASN A 86 1.19 25.18 -3.73
CA ASN A 86 1.78 23.86 -3.82
C ASN A 86 1.30 23.12 -5.07
N LYS A 87 2.25 22.73 -5.93
CA LYS A 87 1.99 21.95 -7.14
C LYS A 87 2.41 20.48 -7.06
N SER A 88 2.90 20.01 -5.91
CA SER A 88 3.35 18.62 -5.75
C SER A 88 2.19 17.64 -5.52
N VAL A 89 1.06 18.12 -4.99
CA VAL A 89 -0.10 17.29 -4.69
C VAL A 89 -1.42 18.02 -4.91
N TYR A 90 -2.36 17.39 -5.62
CA TYR A 90 -3.72 17.89 -5.85
C TYR A 90 -4.76 17.03 -5.14
N PHE A 91 -5.73 17.71 -4.51
CA PHE A 91 -6.81 17.09 -3.75
C PHE A 91 -8.12 17.33 -4.47
N TYR A 92 -8.93 16.28 -4.54
CA TYR A 92 -10.30 16.36 -5.01
C TYR A 92 -11.22 15.71 -3.99
N GLU A 93 -12.37 16.31 -3.76
CA GLU A 93 -13.33 15.81 -2.77
C GLU A 93 -14.73 15.82 -3.36
N LEU A 94 -15.50 14.83 -2.95
CA LEU A 94 -16.94 14.73 -3.15
C LEU A 94 -17.59 14.40 -1.82
N GLU A 95 -18.38 15.34 -1.33
CA GLU A 95 -19.21 15.22 -0.14
C GLU A 95 -20.68 15.32 -0.55
N GLY A 96 -21.55 14.65 0.18
CA GLY A 96 -22.98 14.68 -0.08
C GLY A 96 -23.77 14.15 1.12
N GLU A 97 -24.94 14.73 1.35
CA GLU A 97 -25.86 14.20 2.36
C GLU A 97 -26.49 12.89 1.90
N GLY A 98 -26.80 12.01 2.87
CA GLY A 98 -27.48 10.75 2.60
C GLY A 98 -26.65 9.67 1.90
N GLY A 99 -25.34 9.88 1.71
CA GLY A 99 -24.48 8.89 1.06
C GLY A 99 -24.47 7.54 1.78
N ALA A 100 -24.49 6.46 1.00
CA ALA A 100 -24.59 5.09 1.50
C ALA A 100 -23.53 4.18 0.86
N TYR A 101 -23.03 3.24 1.65
CA TYR A 101 -22.14 2.16 1.22
C TYR A 101 -22.64 0.85 1.82
N SER A 102 -23.08 -0.07 0.96
CA SER A 102 -23.68 -1.34 1.35
C SER A 102 -22.79 -2.50 0.91
N ILE A 103 -22.52 -3.41 1.84
CA ILE A 103 -21.68 -4.60 1.62
C ILE A 103 -22.57 -5.82 1.83
N ASP A 104 -22.90 -6.52 0.76
CA ASP A 104 -23.64 -7.77 0.84
C ASP A 104 -22.67 -8.95 0.90
N ILE A 105 -22.80 -9.79 1.93
CA ILE A 105 -21.93 -10.95 2.13
C ILE A 105 -22.73 -12.23 2.21
N LYS A 106 -22.10 -13.31 1.72
CA LYS A 106 -22.55 -14.66 1.98
C LYS A 106 -22.02 -15.10 3.34
N ALA A 107 -22.93 -15.30 4.29
CA ALA A 107 -22.65 -15.95 5.56
C ALA A 107 -23.67 -17.09 5.74
N GLU A 108 -23.68 -17.77 6.90
CA GLU A 108 -24.71 -18.79 7.22
C GLU A 108 -26.13 -18.25 7.00
N ILE A 109 -26.31 -16.95 7.24
CA ILE A 109 -27.47 -16.15 6.82
C ILE A 109 -26.92 -14.98 6.01
N ASN A 110 -27.37 -14.81 4.77
CA ASN A 110 -26.99 -13.66 3.93
C ASN A 110 -27.20 -12.36 4.73
N ARG A 111 -26.18 -11.51 4.73
CA ARG A 111 -26.17 -10.31 5.56
C ARG A 111 -25.65 -9.14 4.75
N THR A 112 -26.38 -8.04 4.83
CA THR A 112 -25.98 -6.78 4.23
C THR A 112 -25.62 -5.78 5.32
N TYR A 113 -24.43 -5.20 5.23
CA TYR A 113 -23.97 -4.12 6.09
C TYR A 113 -24.22 -2.78 5.43
N HIS A 114 -24.95 -1.88 6.09
CA HIS A 114 -25.22 -0.53 5.61
C HIS A 114 -24.41 0.50 6.39
N LEU A 115 -23.56 1.24 5.69
CA LEU A 115 -22.70 2.29 6.22
C LEU A 115 -23.05 3.63 5.58
N LYS A 116 -22.80 4.72 6.29
CA LYS A 116 -22.94 6.08 5.73
C LYS A 116 -21.65 6.46 5.03
N LEU A 117 -21.71 6.71 3.72
CA LEU A 117 -20.58 7.23 2.94
C LEU A 117 -20.59 8.75 3.04
N THR A 118 -19.62 9.32 3.75
CA THR A 118 -19.59 10.76 4.03
C THR A 118 -18.75 11.54 3.02
N LYS A 119 -17.68 10.91 2.53
CA LYS A 119 -16.73 11.56 1.62
C LYS A 119 -16.02 10.55 0.73
N ILE A 120 -15.83 10.92 -0.53
CA ILE A 120 -14.80 10.35 -1.41
C ILE A 120 -13.74 11.42 -1.64
N SER A 121 -12.48 11.09 -1.39
CA SER A 121 -11.36 11.96 -1.73
C SER A 121 -10.39 11.29 -2.70
N VAL A 122 -9.76 12.09 -3.56
CA VAL A 122 -8.72 11.66 -4.48
C VAL A 122 -7.50 12.55 -4.29
N HIS A 123 -6.36 11.95 -4.00
CA HIS A 123 -5.08 12.64 -3.84
C HIS A 123 -4.19 12.24 -5.01
N ILE A 124 -3.65 13.21 -5.75
CA ILE A 124 -2.79 12.98 -6.92
C ILE A 124 -1.45 13.62 -6.65
N PHE A 125 -0.38 12.84 -6.74
CA PHE A 125 0.98 13.28 -6.54
C PHE A 125 1.71 13.38 -7.88
N ASP A 126 2.58 14.37 -8.00
CA ASP A 126 3.41 14.59 -9.19
C ASP A 126 4.45 13.48 -9.43
N THR A 127 4.58 12.55 -8.48
CA THR A 127 5.33 11.30 -8.59
C THR A 127 4.63 10.25 -9.46
N GLY A 128 3.45 10.53 -10.03
CA GLY A 128 2.70 9.52 -10.80
C GLY A 128 1.93 8.53 -9.93
N VAL A 129 1.79 8.82 -8.64
CA VAL A 129 0.99 8.05 -7.68
C VAL A 129 -0.29 8.80 -7.37
N GLY A 130 -1.38 8.08 -7.12
CA GLY A 130 -2.61 8.64 -6.62
C GLY A 130 -3.30 7.72 -5.62
N LEU A 131 -4.20 8.28 -4.82
CA LEU A 131 -5.00 7.58 -3.83
C LEU A 131 -6.47 7.93 -4.02
N VAL A 132 -7.36 6.95 -3.92
CA VAL A 132 -8.80 7.16 -3.73
C VAL A 132 -9.17 6.71 -2.33
N ALA A 133 -9.83 7.54 -1.54
CA ALA A 133 -10.27 7.20 -0.19
C ALA A 133 -11.79 7.31 -0.03
N PHE A 134 -12.42 6.28 0.52
CA PHE A 134 -13.84 6.24 0.88
C PHE A 134 -13.98 6.35 2.39
N SER A 135 -14.55 7.45 2.89
CA SER A 135 -14.78 7.68 4.33
C SER A 135 -16.19 7.24 4.72
N LEU A 136 -16.28 6.28 5.64
CA LEU A 136 -17.50 5.59 6.03
C LEU A 136 -17.74 5.70 7.55
N LEU A 137 -19.02 5.84 7.93
CA LEU A 137 -19.48 5.78 9.32
C LEU A 137 -20.41 4.59 9.53
N ASN A 138 -20.23 3.91 10.65
CA ASN A 138 -21.10 2.84 11.13
C ASN A 138 -21.85 3.29 12.39
N ASP A 139 -23.16 3.46 12.25
CA ASP A 139 -24.06 3.80 13.36
C ASP A 139 -24.97 2.62 13.76
N LEU A 140 -24.80 1.45 13.13
CA LEU A 140 -25.77 0.35 13.22
C LEU A 140 -25.20 -0.91 13.90
N TYR A 141 -23.91 -1.20 13.69
CA TYR A 141 -23.31 -2.47 14.08
C TYR A 141 -22.32 -2.29 15.21
N THR A 142 -22.61 -2.87 16.37
CA THR A 142 -21.77 -2.75 17.57
C THR A 142 -20.86 -3.96 17.81
N GLN A 143 -21.17 -5.10 17.20
CA GLN A 143 -20.53 -6.37 17.51
C GLN A 143 -19.16 -6.52 16.84
N GLU A 144 -18.23 -7.17 17.52
CA GLU A 144 -16.85 -7.38 17.08
C GLU A 144 -16.77 -8.04 15.69
N HIS A 145 -17.53 -9.12 15.48
CA HIS A 145 -17.54 -9.84 14.20
C HIS A 145 -18.09 -9.00 13.04
N ASP A 146 -18.97 -8.03 13.32
CA ASP A 146 -19.52 -7.14 12.30
C ASP A 146 -18.45 -6.14 11.82
N ILE A 147 -17.67 -5.60 12.75
CA ILE A 147 -16.54 -4.69 12.45
C ILE A 147 -15.48 -5.40 11.61
N LEU A 148 -15.15 -6.65 11.96
CA LEU A 148 -14.21 -7.47 11.21
C LEU A 148 -14.68 -7.71 9.77
N ARG A 149 -15.96 -8.07 9.59
CA ARG A 149 -16.56 -8.31 8.26
C ARG A 149 -16.67 -7.03 7.43
N ILE A 150 -17.05 -5.91 8.03
CA ILE A 150 -17.07 -4.60 7.34
C ILE A 150 -15.69 -4.28 6.77
N ASN A 151 -14.63 -4.43 7.57
CA ASN A 151 -13.26 -4.13 7.14
C ASN A 151 -12.74 -5.11 6.07
N ASP A 152 -12.97 -6.41 6.24
CA ASP A 152 -12.47 -7.42 5.30
C ASP A 152 -13.19 -7.34 3.95
N PHE A 153 -14.53 -7.40 3.95
CA PHE A 153 -15.32 -7.47 2.73
C PHE A 153 -15.45 -6.11 2.02
N GLY A 154 -15.51 -5.01 2.78
CA GLY A 154 -15.67 -3.66 2.22
C GLY A 154 -14.43 -3.13 1.50
N ARG A 155 -13.23 -3.65 1.82
CA ARG A 155 -11.98 -3.18 1.20
C ARG A 155 -11.58 -3.91 -0.08
N ARG A 156 -12.34 -4.93 -0.52
CA ARG A 156 -11.97 -5.81 -1.64
C ARG A 156 -12.18 -5.13 -2.99
N LEU A 157 -11.20 -5.25 -3.88
CA LEU A 157 -11.29 -4.72 -5.25
C LEU A 157 -11.57 -5.81 -6.28
N TYR A 158 -11.01 -7.01 -6.08
CA TYR A 158 -11.18 -8.16 -6.96
C TYR A 158 -10.93 -9.48 -6.19
N PRO A 159 -11.32 -10.65 -6.73
CA PRO A 159 -11.05 -11.94 -6.08
C PRO A 159 -9.55 -12.25 -5.98
N GLN A 160 -9.12 -12.77 -4.82
CA GLN A 160 -7.74 -13.20 -4.55
C GLN A 160 -7.27 -14.36 -5.43
N PHE A 161 -8.20 -15.26 -5.76
CA PHE A 161 -7.97 -16.46 -6.55
C PHE A 161 -9.22 -16.79 -7.34
N LEU A 162 -9.02 -17.51 -8.44
CA LEU A 162 -10.09 -18.09 -9.23
C LEU A 162 -9.99 -19.62 -9.13
N ASP A 163 -11.11 -20.29 -8.90
CA ASP A 163 -11.19 -21.75 -8.80
C ASP A 163 -11.70 -22.37 -10.12
N SER A 164 -11.23 -23.58 -10.45
CA SER A 164 -11.50 -24.23 -11.73
C SER A 164 -12.95 -24.68 -11.90
N GLU A 165 -13.64 -25.03 -10.81
CA GLU A 165 -15.03 -25.50 -10.84
C GLU A 165 -16.00 -24.34 -10.63
N LYS A 166 -15.67 -23.44 -9.70
CA LYS A 166 -16.43 -22.22 -9.41
C LYS A 166 -15.50 -21.03 -9.40
N ARG A 167 -15.35 -20.35 -10.55
CA ARG A 167 -14.40 -19.22 -10.70
C ARG A 167 -14.45 -18.21 -9.55
N LEU A 168 -15.65 -17.82 -9.11
CA LEU A 168 -15.86 -16.91 -7.97
C LEU A 168 -16.03 -17.60 -6.60
N LYS A 169 -15.35 -18.73 -6.36
CA LYS A 169 -15.34 -19.41 -5.03
C LYS A 169 -14.85 -18.50 -3.90
N ALA A 170 -14.05 -17.47 -4.24
CA ALA A 170 -13.65 -16.43 -3.29
C ALA A 170 -14.85 -15.76 -2.58
N LYS A 171 -16.03 -15.69 -3.20
CA LYS A 171 -17.26 -15.17 -2.57
C LYS A 171 -17.74 -15.97 -1.37
N ASP A 172 -17.33 -17.23 -1.24
CA ASP A 172 -17.72 -18.07 -0.11
C ASP A 172 -16.87 -17.79 1.15
N VAL A 173 -15.75 -17.06 1.02
CA VAL A 173 -14.78 -16.90 2.12
C VAL A 173 -14.33 -15.45 2.31
N PHE A 174 -14.01 -14.72 1.24
CA PHE A 174 -13.25 -13.46 1.30
C PHE A 174 -13.85 -12.30 0.52
N LEU A 175 -14.62 -12.59 -0.53
CA LEU A 175 -15.18 -11.57 -1.42
C LEU A 175 -16.65 -11.33 -1.09
N ALA A 176 -17.09 -10.08 -1.15
CA ALA A 176 -18.49 -9.74 -1.00
C ALA A 176 -19.31 -10.34 -2.17
N ASN A 177 -20.59 -10.64 -1.93
CA ASN A 177 -21.52 -10.93 -3.01
C ASN A 177 -21.69 -9.70 -3.90
N SER A 178 -21.86 -8.55 -3.28
CA SER A 178 -21.87 -7.26 -3.96
C SER A 178 -21.46 -6.10 -3.03
N ILE A 179 -20.96 -5.04 -3.64
CA ILE A 179 -20.71 -3.74 -3.02
C ILE A 179 -21.49 -2.70 -3.81
N SER A 180 -22.33 -1.92 -3.13
CA SER A 180 -23.18 -0.92 -3.78
C SER A 180 -23.26 0.35 -2.95
N GLY A 181 -23.58 1.46 -3.57
CA GLY A 181 -23.66 2.71 -2.83
C GLY A 181 -23.85 3.93 -3.72
N HIS A 182 -24.00 5.06 -3.05
CA HIS A 182 -24.13 6.34 -3.72
C HIS A 182 -23.64 7.47 -2.82
N ILE A 183 -23.21 8.56 -3.43
CA ILE A 183 -22.92 9.83 -2.78
C ILE A 183 -23.09 10.97 -3.77
N ALA A 184 -23.91 11.96 -3.39
CA ALA A 184 -24.29 13.07 -4.27
C ALA A 184 -24.81 12.57 -5.63
N SER A 185 -24.03 12.72 -6.70
CA SER A 185 -24.39 12.31 -8.06
C SER A 185 -23.74 10.99 -8.52
N LEU A 186 -22.89 10.41 -7.68
CA LEU A 186 -22.18 9.16 -7.96
C LEU A 186 -22.98 8.00 -7.39
N ASP A 187 -23.20 6.95 -8.18
CA ASP A 187 -23.88 5.72 -7.79
C ASP A 187 -23.14 4.53 -8.41
N PHE A 188 -22.87 3.51 -7.60
CA PHE A 188 -22.10 2.34 -8.01
C PHE A 188 -22.73 1.03 -7.57
N TYR A 189 -22.50 -0.01 -8.37
CA TYR A 189 -22.85 -1.39 -8.07
C TYR A 189 -21.79 -2.34 -8.64
N GLU A 190 -21.19 -3.14 -7.76
CA GLU A 190 -20.21 -4.17 -8.12
C GLU A 190 -20.66 -5.53 -7.57
N ASP A 191 -20.76 -6.53 -8.43
CA ASP A 191 -21.04 -7.92 -8.06
C ASP A 191 -19.91 -8.89 -8.45
N PHE A 192 -18.81 -8.39 -9.00
CA PHE A 192 -17.65 -9.16 -9.43
C PHE A 192 -17.92 -10.20 -10.53
N SER A 193 -19.11 -10.21 -11.14
CA SER A 193 -19.52 -11.16 -12.18
C SER A 193 -18.57 -11.18 -13.38
N ARG A 194 -17.89 -10.06 -13.65
CA ARG A 194 -16.87 -9.93 -14.71
C ARG A 194 -15.70 -10.90 -14.60
N PHE A 195 -15.45 -11.47 -13.42
CA PHE A 195 -14.41 -12.49 -13.22
C PHE A 195 -14.91 -13.92 -13.51
N GLU A 196 -16.20 -14.11 -13.80
CA GLU A 196 -16.73 -15.38 -14.33
C GLU A 196 -16.29 -15.61 -15.78
N ASP A 197 -16.02 -14.53 -16.52
CA ASP A 197 -15.45 -14.61 -17.87
C ASP A 197 -13.93 -14.86 -17.84
N GLU A 198 -13.36 -15.19 -19.00
CA GLU A 198 -11.92 -15.32 -19.18
C GLU A 198 -11.20 -13.99 -18.90
N VAL A 199 -10.11 -14.05 -18.13
CA VAL A 199 -9.31 -12.89 -17.76
C VAL A 199 -8.02 -12.90 -18.56
N ASP A 200 -7.82 -11.87 -19.37
CA ASP A 200 -6.61 -11.68 -20.17
C ASP A 200 -5.40 -11.37 -19.25
N HIS A 201 -4.30 -12.13 -19.40
CA HIS A 201 -3.06 -11.91 -18.67
C HIS A 201 -2.45 -10.52 -18.90
N ARG A 202 -2.79 -9.83 -20.00
CA ARG A 202 -2.40 -8.43 -20.26
C ARG A 202 -3.31 -7.42 -19.58
N SER A 203 -4.42 -7.85 -18.99
CA SER A 203 -5.37 -6.99 -18.30
C SER A 203 -6.03 -7.73 -17.11
N PRO A 204 -5.23 -8.20 -16.13
CA PRO A 204 -5.74 -9.00 -15.03
C PRO A 204 -6.63 -8.20 -14.07
N PHE A 205 -6.41 -6.89 -14.00
CA PHE A 205 -7.19 -5.99 -13.17
C PHE A 205 -8.46 -5.53 -13.90
N LEU A 206 -9.61 -6.03 -13.44
CA LEU A 206 -10.93 -5.55 -13.85
C LEU A 206 -11.43 -4.57 -12.78
N PRO A 207 -11.34 -3.24 -12.99
CA PRO A 207 -11.61 -2.26 -11.94
C PRO A 207 -13.06 -2.34 -11.48
N PRO A 208 -13.34 -2.43 -10.16
CA PRO A 208 -14.70 -2.49 -9.65
C PRO A 208 -15.46 -1.16 -9.91
N ASP A 209 -16.79 -1.22 -10.00
CA ASP A 209 -17.60 -0.05 -10.40
C ASP A 209 -17.40 1.16 -9.49
N HIS A 210 -17.29 0.93 -8.18
CA HIS A 210 -17.03 2.01 -7.21
C HIS A 210 -15.70 2.75 -7.45
N ILE A 211 -14.71 2.10 -8.07
CA ILE A 211 -13.46 2.77 -8.52
C ILE A 211 -13.67 3.44 -9.87
N ARG A 212 -14.31 2.77 -10.84
CA ARG A 212 -14.57 3.34 -12.18
C ARG A 212 -15.33 4.66 -12.11
N GLN A 213 -16.36 4.73 -11.28
CA GLN A 213 -17.23 5.90 -11.12
C GLN A 213 -16.47 7.13 -10.60
N VAL A 214 -15.43 6.94 -9.77
CA VAL A 214 -14.54 8.02 -9.33
C VAL A 214 -13.80 8.66 -10.51
N PHE A 215 -13.50 7.87 -11.55
CA PHE A 215 -12.87 8.32 -12.78
C PHE A 215 -13.87 8.63 -13.91
N GLY A 216 -15.11 8.99 -13.55
CA GLY A 216 -16.10 9.57 -14.46
C GLY A 216 -16.92 8.58 -15.29
N TYR A 217 -16.77 7.27 -15.05
CA TYR A 217 -17.62 6.26 -15.68
C TYR A 217 -19.05 6.39 -15.15
N SER A 218 -20.03 6.08 -15.99
CA SER A 218 -21.43 5.89 -15.61
C SER A 218 -21.80 4.41 -15.63
N LYS A 219 -23.01 4.07 -15.18
CA LYS A 219 -23.51 2.69 -15.13
C LYS A 219 -23.52 1.97 -16.48
N THR A 220 -23.63 2.72 -17.59
CA THR A 220 -23.67 2.14 -18.94
C THR A 220 -22.30 2.01 -19.60
N ASP A 221 -21.28 2.67 -19.04
CA ASP A 221 -19.94 2.65 -19.63
C ASP A 221 -19.19 1.37 -19.30
N ARG A 222 -18.37 0.96 -20.26
CA ARG A 222 -17.52 -0.22 -20.18
C ARG A 222 -16.06 0.16 -20.29
N VAL A 223 -15.21 -0.66 -19.68
CA VAL A 223 -13.76 -0.52 -19.83
C VAL A 223 -13.39 -0.77 -21.30
N GLY A 224 -12.83 0.24 -21.95
CA GLY A 224 -12.46 0.23 -23.37
C GLY A 224 -13.22 1.20 -24.25
N ASP A 225 -14.26 1.86 -23.75
CA ASP A 225 -15.04 2.79 -24.55
C ASP A 225 -14.17 3.96 -25.06
N GLU A 226 -14.25 4.25 -26.36
CA GLU A 226 -13.35 5.18 -27.06
C GLU A 226 -13.47 6.64 -26.62
N TRP A 227 -14.58 7.03 -25.98
CA TRP A 227 -14.76 8.38 -25.43
C TRP A 227 -14.13 8.56 -24.04
N ARG A 228 -13.80 7.47 -23.32
CA ARG A 228 -13.33 7.53 -21.93
C ARG A 228 -11.89 8.04 -21.80
N LYS A 229 -11.67 9.15 -21.11
CA LYS A 229 -10.30 9.67 -20.91
C LYS A 229 -9.47 8.90 -19.88
N PHE A 230 -10.12 8.29 -18.89
CA PHE A 230 -9.45 7.41 -17.93
C PHE A 230 -9.58 5.95 -18.37
N VAL A 231 -8.44 5.27 -18.53
CA VAL A 231 -8.37 3.90 -19.06
C VAL A 231 -7.67 2.95 -18.09
N PHE A 232 -8.10 1.70 -18.08
CA PHE A 232 -7.64 0.67 -17.14
C PHE A 232 -6.87 -0.49 -17.79
N ARG A 233 -6.63 -0.42 -19.10
CA ARG A 233 -5.85 -1.42 -19.85
C ARG A 233 -4.90 -0.74 -20.80
N ASP A 234 -3.73 -1.35 -20.99
CA ASP A 234 -2.66 -0.79 -21.81
C ASP A 234 -3.08 -0.68 -23.28
N ARG A 235 -3.92 -1.61 -23.75
CA ARG A 235 -4.48 -1.59 -25.12
C ARG A 235 -5.46 -0.45 -25.39
N ASP A 236 -6.00 0.17 -24.33
CA ASP A 236 -6.95 1.28 -24.46
C ASP A 236 -6.23 2.65 -24.44
N GLU A 237 -4.91 2.66 -24.22
CA GLU A 237 -4.10 3.88 -24.20
C GLU A 237 -4.10 4.58 -25.56
N ARG A 238 -4.42 5.87 -25.54
CA ARG A 238 -4.45 6.72 -26.74
C ARG A 238 -4.09 8.15 -26.38
N ARG A 239 -3.82 8.96 -27.40
CA ARG A 239 -3.47 10.37 -27.19
C ARG A 239 -4.56 11.08 -26.37
N GLY A 240 -4.15 11.70 -25.28
CA GLY A 240 -5.00 12.45 -24.37
C GLY A 240 -5.72 11.60 -23.31
N THR A 241 -5.37 10.33 -23.13
CA THR A 241 -5.88 9.51 -22.02
C THR A 241 -4.93 9.45 -20.84
N ILE A 242 -5.47 9.10 -19.68
CA ILE A 242 -4.73 8.79 -18.46
C ILE A 242 -4.97 7.33 -18.12
N ARG A 243 -3.90 6.55 -18.06
CA ARG A 243 -3.93 5.16 -17.63
C ARG A 243 -3.94 5.10 -16.10
N ILE A 244 -4.87 4.38 -15.50
CA ILE A 244 -4.94 4.12 -14.04
C ILE A 244 -4.66 2.66 -13.76
N SER A 245 -3.59 2.34 -13.04
CA SER A 245 -3.21 0.97 -12.72
C SER A 245 -3.07 0.77 -11.21
N PRO A 246 -3.52 -0.37 -10.65
CA PRO A 246 -3.23 -0.69 -9.26
C PRO A 246 -1.71 -0.83 -9.09
N ILE A 247 -1.21 -0.42 -7.92
CA ILE A 247 0.22 -0.51 -7.59
C ILE A 247 0.50 -1.39 -6.37
N MET A 248 -0.55 -1.74 -5.61
CA MET A 248 -0.43 -2.59 -4.43
C MET A 248 -1.31 -3.85 -4.60
N ASP A 249 -1.94 -4.30 -3.52
CA ASP A 249 -2.60 -5.59 -3.43
C ASP A 249 -4.02 -5.61 -4.05
N ASP A 250 -4.70 -6.76 -3.94
CA ASP A 250 -6.11 -7.01 -4.28
C ASP A 250 -7.13 -6.25 -3.44
N ARG A 251 -6.65 -5.47 -2.46
CA ARG A 251 -7.40 -4.78 -1.43
C ARG A 251 -6.98 -3.33 -1.32
N MET A 252 -7.94 -2.53 -0.88
CA MET A 252 -7.69 -1.20 -0.34
C MET A 252 -7.04 -1.31 1.04
N TYR A 253 -6.09 -0.42 1.33
CA TYR A 253 -5.60 -0.21 2.69
C TYR A 253 -6.74 0.36 3.53
N PHE A 254 -6.94 -0.12 4.76
CA PHE A 254 -8.03 0.38 5.60
C PHE A 254 -7.57 1.03 6.89
N LEU A 255 -8.21 2.15 7.24
CA LEU A 255 -8.17 2.69 8.59
C LEU A 255 -9.48 2.38 9.28
N SER A 256 -9.44 1.91 10.53
CA SER A 256 -10.63 1.60 11.31
C SER A 256 -10.50 2.15 12.72
N TYR A 257 -11.47 2.94 13.15
CA TYR A 257 -11.60 3.39 14.54
C TYR A 257 -12.86 2.80 15.14
N TYR A 258 -12.70 1.94 16.14
CA TYR A 258 -13.79 1.20 16.77
C TYR A 258 -13.95 1.63 18.23
N ARG A 259 -15.14 2.12 18.56
CA ARG A 259 -15.52 2.49 19.93
C ARG A 259 -16.20 1.32 20.60
N ASN A 260 -15.54 0.74 21.59
CA ASN A 260 -16.12 -0.31 22.41
C ASN A 260 -15.49 -0.28 23.80
N ASP A 261 -16.23 0.26 24.78
CA ASP A 261 -15.77 0.40 26.16
C ASP A 261 -15.44 -0.94 26.80
N SER A 262 -16.33 -1.92 26.65
CA SER A 262 -16.16 -3.24 27.25
C SER A 262 -14.97 -3.98 26.67
N LEU A 263 -14.78 -3.93 25.35
CA LEU A 263 -13.65 -4.58 24.70
C LEU A 263 -12.33 -3.86 25.01
N ALA A 264 -12.31 -2.54 24.96
CA ALA A 264 -11.13 -1.74 25.32
C ALA A 264 -10.66 -2.04 26.76
N ASP A 265 -11.59 -2.18 27.71
CA ASP A 265 -11.27 -2.59 29.07
C ASP A 265 -10.70 -4.00 29.15
N ARG A 266 -11.29 -4.97 28.44
CA ARG A 266 -10.81 -6.36 28.43
C ARG A 266 -9.40 -6.45 27.85
N VAL A 267 -9.15 -5.89 26.66
CA VAL A 267 -7.83 -5.98 26.03
C VAL A 267 -6.73 -5.28 26.84
N GLY A 268 -7.10 -4.22 27.57
CA GLY A 268 -6.18 -3.47 28.42
C GLY A 268 -5.86 -4.09 29.77
N MET A 269 -6.56 -5.17 30.15
CA MET A 269 -6.26 -5.89 31.39
C MET A 269 -4.95 -6.69 31.30
N LYS A 270 -4.24 -6.76 32.42
CA LYS A 270 -3.08 -7.64 32.58
C LYS A 270 -3.52 -9.03 33.02
N GLN A 271 -2.91 -10.08 32.47
CA GLN A 271 -3.23 -11.47 32.77
C GLN A 271 -3.18 -11.77 34.28
N GLY A 272 -2.17 -11.22 34.97
CA GLY A 272 -2.01 -11.38 36.43
C GLY A 272 -3.12 -10.76 37.28
N MET A 273 -3.90 -9.81 36.75
CA MET A 273 -5.03 -9.22 37.48
C MET A 273 -6.23 -10.18 37.54
N ILE A 274 -6.47 -10.95 36.48
CA ILE A 274 -7.50 -12.00 36.43
C ILE A 274 -7.16 -13.15 37.39
N CYS A 275 -5.90 -13.59 37.38
CA CYS A 275 -5.44 -14.67 38.27
C CYS A 275 -5.62 -14.33 39.76
N ARG A 276 -5.45 -13.05 40.14
CA ARG A 276 -5.68 -12.57 41.52
C ARG A 276 -7.16 -12.49 41.90
N ALA A 277 -8.04 -12.18 40.94
CA ALA A 277 -9.48 -12.15 41.19
C ALA A 277 -10.10 -13.55 41.35
N ILE A 278 -9.52 -14.56 40.68
CA ILE A 278 -10.04 -15.94 40.67
C ILE A 278 -9.42 -16.82 41.77
N ARG A 279 -8.20 -16.52 42.26
CA ARG A 279 -7.52 -17.32 43.29
C ARG A 279 -7.06 -16.46 44.48
N ASN A 280 -7.69 -16.68 45.63
CA ASN A 280 -7.25 -16.16 46.94
C ASN A 280 -5.99 -16.84 47.50
N VAL A 281 -5.17 -17.54 46.70
CA VAL A 281 -4.13 -18.44 47.21
C VAL A 281 -2.86 -18.38 46.36
N LEU A 282 -1.80 -17.90 47.02
CA LEU A 282 -0.43 -18.41 47.03
C LEU A 282 0.06 -19.12 45.75
N ASP A 283 0.69 -18.37 44.85
CA ASP A 283 2.04 -18.73 44.41
C ASP A 283 2.75 -17.49 43.85
N ARG A 284 3.83 -17.06 44.54
CA ARG A 284 4.67 -15.93 44.10
C ARG A 284 5.75 -16.42 43.13
N GLY A 285 5.32 -17.15 42.10
CA GLY A 285 6.19 -17.66 41.04
C GLY A 285 5.71 -17.16 39.68
N ALA A 286 6.36 -16.12 39.16
CA ALA A 286 6.31 -15.63 37.77
C ALA A 286 4.98 -15.85 37.01
N ILE A 287 3.93 -15.12 37.38
CA ILE A 287 2.76 -14.98 36.49
C ILE A 287 3.17 -14.03 35.36
N ASP A 288 3.19 -14.55 34.13
CA ASP A 288 3.50 -13.80 32.92
C ASP A 288 2.69 -12.49 32.88
N THR A 289 3.41 -11.36 32.73
CA THR A 289 2.86 -10.00 32.91
C THR A 289 2.31 -9.43 31.60
N GLY A 290 1.86 -10.29 30.69
CA GLY A 290 1.27 -9.90 29.41
C GLY A 290 -0.12 -9.27 29.55
N TYR A 291 -0.52 -8.54 28.50
CA TYR A 291 -1.89 -8.03 28.34
C TYR A 291 -2.81 -9.08 27.71
N LEU A 292 -4.11 -8.94 27.90
CA LEU A 292 -5.07 -9.91 27.32
C LEU A 292 -5.06 -9.92 25.79
N TYR A 293 -4.74 -8.81 25.12
CA TYR A 293 -4.60 -8.80 23.67
C TYR A 293 -3.49 -9.73 23.14
N GLU A 294 -2.66 -10.32 24.01
CA GLU A 294 -1.62 -11.30 23.63
C GLU A 294 -2.03 -12.75 23.92
N VAL A 295 -3.19 -13.00 24.56
CA VAL A 295 -3.63 -14.34 24.95
C VAL A 295 -5.09 -14.64 24.57
N GLY A 296 -5.39 -15.93 24.34
CA GLY A 296 -6.75 -16.45 24.18
C GLY A 296 -7.56 -15.77 23.06
N GLU A 297 -8.85 -15.57 23.31
CA GLU A 297 -9.79 -14.99 22.33
C GLU A 297 -9.49 -13.52 22.01
N GLU A 298 -9.01 -12.75 22.99
CA GLU A 298 -8.68 -11.33 22.78
C GLU A 298 -7.49 -11.17 21.82
N SER A 299 -6.51 -12.09 21.89
CA SER A 299 -5.44 -12.18 20.89
C SER A 299 -5.95 -12.55 19.50
N ASN A 300 -6.91 -13.48 19.41
CA ASN A 300 -7.53 -13.83 18.14
C ASN A 300 -8.28 -12.64 17.54
N PHE A 301 -9.08 -11.94 18.34
CA PHE A 301 -9.79 -10.74 17.90
C PHE A 301 -8.81 -9.66 17.45
N TRP A 302 -7.84 -9.31 18.29
CA TRP A 302 -6.93 -8.20 18.02
C TRP A 302 -6.08 -8.44 16.76
N TYR A 303 -5.56 -9.66 16.59
CA TYR A 303 -4.90 -10.05 15.35
C TYR A 303 -5.83 -9.89 14.15
N ARG A 304 -7.04 -10.44 14.22
CA ARG A 304 -7.99 -10.36 13.10
C ARG A 304 -8.37 -8.93 12.77
N TYR A 305 -8.50 -8.07 13.77
CA TYR A 305 -8.81 -6.66 13.56
C TYR A 305 -7.66 -5.95 12.86
N MET A 306 -6.43 -6.13 13.32
CA MET A 306 -5.24 -5.55 12.69
C MET A 306 -5.01 -6.05 11.26
N TYR A 307 -5.19 -7.34 10.97
CA TYR A 307 -4.91 -7.87 9.62
C TYR A 307 -6.15 -7.81 8.70
N GLY A 308 -7.31 -7.45 9.24
CA GLY A 308 -8.58 -7.34 8.52
C GLY A 308 -9.11 -8.70 8.08
N ASP A 309 -9.12 -9.67 9.01
CA ASP A 309 -9.58 -11.05 8.82
C ASP A 309 -11.03 -11.20 9.31
N GLY A 310 -11.98 -11.18 8.36
CA GLY A 310 -13.40 -11.10 8.64
C GLY A 310 -13.96 -12.37 9.27
N ASN A 311 -13.68 -13.53 8.67
CA ASN A 311 -14.26 -14.82 9.09
C ASN A 311 -13.37 -15.58 10.07
N SER A 312 -12.14 -15.86 9.67
CA SER A 312 -11.18 -16.67 10.43
C SER A 312 -9.81 -16.01 10.39
N LYS A 313 -9.02 -16.18 11.45
CA LYS A 313 -7.63 -15.69 11.46
C LYS A 313 -6.80 -16.39 10.38
N GLY A 314 -5.99 -15.63 9.65
CA GLY A 314 -5.07 -16.13 8.63
C GLY A 314 -3.82 -16.81 9.16
N ILE A 315 -3.72 -17.04 10.48
CA ILE A 315 -2.53 -17.54 11.17
C ILE A 315 -2.84 -18.76 12.03
N ALA A 316 -2.11 -19.85 11.77
CA ALA A 316 -2.26 -21.11 12.52
C ALA A 316 -1.31 -21.19 13.73
N ASN A 317 -0.08 -20.69 13.59
CA ASN A 317 0.94 -20.76 14.64
C ASN A 317 0.71 -19.66 15.70
N ALA A 318 0.47 -20.06 16.95
CA ALA A 318 0.16 -19.14 18.04
C ALA A 318 1.34 -18.25 18.44
N ASP A 319 2.57 -18.79 18.45
CA ASP A 319 3.78 -18.02 18.80
C ASP A 319 4.05 -16.93 17.77
N PHE A 320 3.90 -17.26 16.49
CA PHE A 320 4.03 -16.33 15.39
C PHE A 320 2.95 -15.24 15.45
N GLN A 321 1.70 -15.60 15.79
CA GLN A 321 0.61 -14.65 16.02
C GLN A 321 0.99 -13.63 17.10
N ILE A 322 1.54 -14.09 18.22
CA ILE A 322 1.96 -13.21 19.32
C ILE A 322 3.11 -12.30 18.87
N SER A 323 4.09 -12.82 18.12
CA SER A 323 5.19 -12.01 17.60
C SER A 323 4.72 -10.89 16.68
N GLU A 324 3.75 -11.19 15.81
CA GLU A 324 3.16 -10.21 14.89
C GLU A 324 2.32 -9.19 15.64
N ILE A 325 1.54 -9.62 16.65
CA ILE A 325 0.81 -8.72 17.54
C ILE A 325 1.76 -7.73 18.20
N ARG A 326 2.84 -8.21 18.83
CA ARG A 326 3.79 -7.36 19.54
C ARG A 326 4.49 -6.37 18.62
N LYS A 327 4.78 -6.78 17.38
CA LYS A 327 5.41 -5.93 16.36
C LYS A 327 4.46 -4.85 15.83
N ALA A 328 3.19 -5.18 15.62
CA ALA A 328 2.20 -4.29 15.00
C ALA A 328 1.47 -3.39 16.00
N THR A 329 1.54 -3.69 17.30
CA THR A 329 0.76 -3.01 18.33
C THR A 329 1.52 -1.84 18.96
N TYR A 330 0.87 -0.68 19.00
CA TYR A 330 1.28 0.47 19.77
C TYR A 330 0.45 0.59 21.05
N SER A 331 1.09 0.28 22.18
CA SER A 331 0.44 0.08 23.49
C SER A 331 0.51 1.28 24.43
N ARG A 332 1.01 2.45 24.00
CA ARG A 332 1.22 3.63 24.86
C ARG A 332 0.00 3.98 25.74
N TRP A 333 -1.20 3.85 25.20
CA TRP A 333 -2.45 4.25 25.85
C TRP A 333 -3.32 3.06 26.29
N VAL A 334 -2.76 1.85 26.33
CA VAL A 334 -3.53 0.63 26.58
C VAL A 334 -4.22 0.65 27.95
N GLU A 335 -3.53 1.15 28.98
CA GLU A 335 -4.08 1.28 30.35
C GLU A 335 -5.13 2.41 30.47
N TYR A 336 -5.22 3.30 29.48
CA TYR A 336 -6.26 4.31 29.35
C TYR A 336 -7.41 3.88 28.42
N GLY A 337 -7.39 2.62 27.97
CA GLY A 337 -8.42 2.04 27.12
C GLY A 337 -8.28 2.40 25.65
N THR A 338 -7.07 2.67 25.15
CA THR A 338 -6.82 2.78 23.70
C THR A 338 -5.69 1.87 23.25
N LEU A 339 -5.98 1.03 22.27
CA LEU A 339 -5.03 0.15 21.61
C LEU A 339 -4.97 0.47 20.12
N ILE A 340 -3.76 0.58 19.58
CA ILE A 340 -3.53 0.94 18.18
C ILE A 340 -2.71 -0.16 17.53
N GLY A 341 -3.11 -0.58 16.34
CA GLY A 341 -2.45 -1.64 15.58
C GLY A 341 -2.20 -1.20 14.15
N ILE A 342 -0.95 -1.23 13.71
CA ILE A 342 -0.55 -0.79 12.37
C ILE A 342 0.13 -1.95 11.68
N THR A 343 -0.39 -2.32 10.52
CA THR A 343 0.16 -3.36 9.66
C THR A 343 0.49 -2.78 8.29
N ARG A 344 1.01 -3.64 7.41
CA ARG A 344 1.26 -3.30 6.02
C ARG A 344 -0.01 -2.89 5.25
N ASP A 345 -1.17 -3.39 5.68
CA ASP A 345 -2.44 -3.28 4.95
C ASP A 345 -3.55 -2.57 5.74
N SER A 346 -3.28 -2.16 6.98
CA SER A 346 -4.25 -1.44 7.81
C SER A 346 -3.64 -0.57 8.91
N ALA A 347 -4.46 0.34 9.43
CA ALA A 347 -4.25 1.01 10.70
C ALA A 347 -5.54 0.99 11.52
N THR A 348 -5.52 0.31 12.65
CA THR A 348 -6.68 0.03 13.49
C THR A 348 -6.54 0.65 14.86
N TYR A 349 -7.66 1.16 15.36
CA TYR A 349 -7.76 1.85 16.63
C TYR A 349 -8.97 1.26 17.35
N LEU A 350 -8.74 0.79 18.57
CA LEU A 350 -9.77 0.37 19.51
C LEU A 350 -9.71 1.34 20.68
N SER A 351 -10.81 2.01 20.99
CA SER A 351 -10.82 3.00 22.06
C SER A 351 -12.10 2.96 22.89
N THR A 352 -11.96 3.30 24.17
CA THR A 352 -13.09 3.65 25.04
C THR A 352 -13.62 5.05 24.73
N THR A 353 -14.92 5.25 24.93
CA THR A 353 -15.62 6.54 24.87
C THR A 353 -15.18 7.49 25.99
N ARG A 354 -14.60 6.97 27.07
CA ARG A 354 -14.07 7.77 28.21
C ARG A 354 -12.79 8.54 27.85
N PHE A 355 -12.07 8.09 26.82
CA PHE A 355 -10.83 8.69 26.36
C PHE A 355 -10.89 8.93 24.84
N ASP A 356 -11.55 10.03 24.47
CA ASP A 356 -11.85 10.36 23.06
C ASP A 356 -10.84 11.34 22.43
N VAL A 357 -9.76 11.66 23.15
CA VAL A 357 -8.73 12.63 22.69
C VAL A 357 -8.05 12.16 21.40
N LEU A 358 -7.89 10.84 21.25
CA LEU A 358 -7.18 10.24 20.12
C LEU A 358 -8.03 10.12 18.86
N GLU A 359 -9.36 10.25 18.94
CA GLU A 359 -10.19 10.20 17.73
C GLU A 359 -9.91 11.38 16.80
N ALA A 360 -9.77 12.58 17.37
CA ALA A 360 -9.44 13.76 16.59
C ALA A 360 -8.08 13.59 15.89
N GLN A 361 -7.09 13.01 16.58
CA GLN A 361 -5.76 12.74 16.03
C GLN A 361 -5.81 11.64 14.96
N PHE A 362 -6.64 10.61 15.15
CA PHE A 362 -6.91 9.57 14.15
C PHE A 362 -7.44 10.16 12.84
N LEU A 363 -8.44 11.04 12.92
CA LEU A 363 -9.08 11.65 11.74
C LEU A 363 -8.23 12.71 11.05
N SER A 364 -7.15 13.17 11.69
CA SER A 364 -6.29 14.25 11.21
C SER A 364 -4.85 13.76 11.03
N MET A 365 -4.01 13.94 12.04
CA MET A 365 -2.57 13.69 12.00
C MET A 365 -2.21 12.25 11.60
N TYR A 366 -2.87 11.24 12.19
CA TYR A 366 -2.51 9.84 11.90
C TYR A 366 -3.03 9.37 10.56
N TYR A 367 -4.17 9.92 10.11
CA TYR A 367 -4.62 9.74 8.73
C TYR A 367 -3.57 10.30 7.75
N GLN A 368 -3.04 11.50 7.99
CA GLN A 368 -1.99 12.07 7.11
C GLN A 368 -0.69 11.24 7.14
N MET A 369 -0.29 10.71 8.29
CA MET A 369 0.86 9.80 8.37
C MET A 369 0.63 8.51 7.56
N ALA A 370 -0.57 7.91 7.67
CA ALA A 370 -0.93 6.74 6.90
C ALA A 370 -0.89 7.03 5.38
N ILE A 371 -1.50 8.14 4.95
CA ILE A 371 -1.48 8.60 3.55
C ILE A 371 -0.05 8.76 3.05
N LEU A 372 0.80 9.45 3.82
CA LEU A 372 2.20 9.66 3.46
C LEU A 372 2.96 8.33 3.31
N SER A 373 2.82 7.41 4.26
CA SER A 373 3.48 6.10 4.20
C SER A 373 2.98 5.24 3.03
N ILE A 374 1.69 5.29 2.72
CA ILE A 374 1.12 4.63 1.54
C ILE A 374 1.74 5.21 0.25
N VAL A 375 1.87 6.54 0.16
CA VAL A 375 2.44 7.21 -1.02
C VAL A 375 3.93 6.92 -1.15
N GLN A 376 4.68 6.87 -0.05
CA GLN A 376 6.09 6.47 -0.04
C GLN A 376 6.23 5.05 -0.60
N ARG A 377 5.47 4.09 -0.09
CA ARG A 377 5.50 2.69 -0.56
C ARG A 377 5.09 2.58 -2.02
N ALA A 378 4.01 3.23 -2.43
CA ALA A 378 3.57 3.24 -3.82
C ALA A 378 4.60 3.92 -4.74
N GLY A 379 5.22 5.02 -4.30
CA GLY A 379 6.29 5.70 -5.03
C GLY A 379 7.50 4.79 -5.24
N ILE A 380 7.95 4.08 -4.21
CA ILE A 380 9.05 3.12 -4.31
C ILE A 380 8.74 2.06 -5.39
N LEU A 381 7.57 1.42 -5.30
CA LEU A 381 7.14 0.41 -6.29
C LEU A 381 7.04 0.99 -7.71
N ARG A 382 6.60 2.25 -7.83
CA ARG A 382 6.49 2.94 -9.11
C ARG A 382 7.86 3.12 -9.75
N PHE A 383 8.82 3.68 -9.00
CA PHE A 383 10.19 3.88 -9.50
C PHE A 383 10.87 2.54 -9.83
N SER A 384 10.73 1.50 -9.00
CA SER A 384 11.25 0.16 -9.32
C SER A 384 10.68 -0.38 -10.63
N GLY A 385 9.38 -0.19 -10.88
CA GLY A 385 8.75 -0.57 -12.15
C GLY A 385 9.30 0.20 -13.36
N GLU A 386 9.64 1.47 -13.19
CA GLU A 386 10.26 2.28 -14.24
C GLU A 386 11.69 1.89 -14.55
N ILE A 387 12.49 1.58 -13.53
CA ILE A 387 13.85 1.03 -13.69
C ILE A 387 13.78 -0.25 -14.52
N ALA A 388 12.90 -1.19 -14.15
CA ALA A 388 12.74 -2.45 -14.87
C ALA A 388 12.36 -2.23 -16.36
N ASN A 389 11.45 -1.29 -16.63
CA ASN A 389 11.04 -0.95 -18.01
C ASN A 389 12.20 -0.32 -18.81
N LEU A 390 12.97 0.59 -18.22
CA LEU A 390 14.09 1.22 -18.90
C LEU A 390 15.23 0.24 -19.17
N THR A 391 15.52 -0.68 -18.25
CA THR A 391 16.55 -1.71 -18.43
C THR A 391 16.20 -2.68 -19.57
N GLN A 392 14.92 -3.07 -19.69
CA GLN A 392 14.48 -3.87 -20.85
C GLN A 392 14.67 -3.12 -22.18
N ASN A 393 14.37 -1.82 -22.21
CA ASN A 393 14.51 -0.99 -23.42
C ASN A 393 15.96 -0.66 -23.78
N ALA A 394 16.85 -0.54 -22.78
CA ALA A 394 18.28 -0.29 -22.97
C ALA A 394 18.97 -1.40 -23.77
N LEU A 395 18.46 -2.63 -23.71
CA LEU A 395 18.93 -3.75 -24.52
C LEU A 395 18.61 -3.60 -26.02
N GLY A 396 17.76 -2.64 -26.43
CA GLY A 396 17.24 -2.51 -27.80
C GLY A 396 17.56 -1.21 -28.55
N LYS A 397 17.63 -0.04 -27.90
CA LYS A 397 17.85 1.28 -28.58
C LYS A 397 18.66 2.24 -27.70
N LYS A 398 19.75 2.81 -28.26
CA LYS A 398 20.82 3.47 -27.47
C LYS A 398 20.60 4.96 -27.10
N LYS A 399 20.07 5.81 -27.99
CA LYS A 399 20.19 7.28 -27.83
C LYS A 399 19.06 7.99 -27.07
N ARG A 400 17.85 7.40 -27.01
CA ARG A 400 16.68 7.98 -26.31
C ARG A 400 16.64 7.60 -24.82
N THR A 401 17.32 6.51 -24.49
CA THR A 401 17.37 5.90 -23.15
C THR A 401 18.14 6.76 -22.14
N SER A 402 19.19 7.47 -22.58
CA SER A 402 19.98 8.33 -21.68
C SER A 402 19.22 9.54 -21.13
N LYS A 403 18.47 10.25 -21.99
CA LYS A 403 17.62 11.37 -21.56
C LYS A 403 16.55 10.89 -20.56
N ASN A 404 15.88 9.78 -20.86
CA ASN A 404 14.82 9.24 -20.01
C ASN A 404 15.34 8.81 -18.63
N ILE A 405 16.53 8.20 -18.55
CA ILE A 405 17.13 7.82 -17.26
C ILE A 405 17.56 9.06 -16.46
N LYS A 406 18.12 10.11 -17.10
CA LYS A 406 18.43 11.37 -16.40
C LYS A 406 17.19 12.01 -15.78
N GLU A 407 16.10 12.11 -16.54
CA GLU A 407 14.82 12.64 -16.05
C GLU A 407 14.20 11.77 -14.93
N LEU A 408 14.33 10.44 -15.03
CA LEU A 408 13.90 9.53 -13.96
C LEU A 408 14.72 9.74 -12.69
N TYR A 409 16.04 9.90 -12.81
CA TYR A 409 16.95 10.15 -11.69
C TYR A 409 16.65 11.48 -11.00
N GLU A 410 16.40 12.55 -11.75
CA GLU A 410 15.95 13.84 -11.22
C GLU A 410 14.63 13.71 -10.43
N SER A 411 13.65 13.00 -11.01
CA SER A 411 12.35 12.73 -10.36
C SER A 411 12.50 11.90 -9.10
N TYR A 412 13.42 10.93 -9.11
CA TYR A 412 13.73 10.09 -7.96
C TYR A 412 14.36 10.88 -6.81
N ILE A 413 15.34 11.76 -7.10
CA ILE A 413 15.91 12.66 -6.09
C ILE A 413 14.82 13.56 -5.48
N LYS A 414 13.94 14.09 -6.32
CA LYS A 414 12.79 14.89 -5.85
C LYS A 414 11.89 14.07 -4.92
N PHE A 415 11.57 12.84 -5.29
CA PHE A 415 10.79 11.92 -4.47
C PHE A 415 11.44 11.65 -3.11
N LEU A 416 12.74 11.30 -3.07
CA LEU A 416 13.45 11.08 -1.81
C LEU A 416 13.40 12.31 -0.90
N ASN A 417 13.70 13.49 -1.45
CA ASN A 417 13.81 14.72 -0.66
C ASN A 417 12.46 15.30 -0.21
N GLN A 418 11.39 15.03 -0.97
CA GLN A 418 10.07 15.63 -0.71
C GLN A 418 9.05 14.65 -0.17
N VAL A 419 9.27 13.34 -0.26
CA VAL A 419 8.27 12.35 0.15
C VAL A 419 8.82 11.42 1.22
N VAL A 420 10.09 11.00 1.15
CA VAL A 420 10.68 10.03 2.08
C VAL A 420 11.35 10.74 3.26
N PHE A 421 10.55 11.05 4.28
CA PHE A 421 11.02 11.74 5.49
C PHE A 421 11.44 10.77 6.58
N ARG A 422 12.51 11.10 7.31
CA ARG A 422 12.94 10.37 8.52
C ARG A 422 12.02 10.62 9.72
N GLU A 423 11.56 11.86 9.85
CA GLU A 423 10.69 12.31 10.92
C GLU A 423 9.76 13.39 10.37
N VAL A 424 8.51 13.43 10.86
CA VAL A 424 7.48 14.34 10.33
C VAL A 424 6.97 15.38 11.33
N THR A 425 7.27 15.20 12.61
CA THR A 425 6.81 16.05 13.72
C THR A 425 7.78 15.95 14.90
N SER A 426 7.84 16.99 15.73
CA SER A 426 8.60 16.98 16.99
C SER A 426 7.84 16.34 18.16
N GLN A 427 6.56 16.00 17.96
CA GLN A 427 5.73 15.42 19.00
C GLN A 427 6.10 13.96 19.21
N ILE A 428 6.50 13.59 20.44
CA ILE A 428 7.01 12.25 20.79
C ILE A 428 6.07 11.14 20.30
N GLN A 429 4.77 11.24 20.61
CA GLN A 429 3.78 10.26 20.17
C GLN A 429 3.66 10.20 18.64
N GLY A 430 3.86 11.32 17.94
CA GLY A 430 3.83 11.36 16.49
C GLY A 430 5.06 10.71 15.84
N ILE A 431 6.24 10.89 16.45
CA ILE A 431 7.48 10.22 16.04
C ILE A 431 7.31 8.70 16.13
N GLU A 432 6.82 8.21 17.26
CA GLU A 432 6.61 6.78 17.49
C GLU A 432 5.57 6.17 16.55
N MET A 433 4.44 6.87 16.34
CA MET A 433 3.41 6.44 15.40
C MET A 433 3.93 6.39 13.97
N TYR A 434 4.65 7.41 13.53
CA TYR A 434 5.22 7.44 12.18
C TYR A 434 6.29 6.35 11.99
N ASP A 435 7.18 6.14 12.97
CA ASP A 435 8.15 5.05 12.94
C ASP A 435 7.48 3.67 12.83
N LEU A 436 6.36 3.47 13.54
CA LEU A 436 5.58 2.23 13.41
C LEU A 436 4.98 2.07 12.00
N PHE A 437 4.45 3.13 11.38
CA PHE A 437 4.02 3.10 9.98
C PHE A 437 5.17 2.76 9.02
N GLN A 438 6.34 3.41 9.20
CA GLN A 438 7.53 3.17 8.39
C GLN A 438 7.97 1.69 8.46
N LYS A 439 8.03 1.14 9.67
CA LYS A 439 8.41 -0.26 9.92
C LYS A 439 7.38 -1.24 9.37
N ALA A 440 6.09 -1.00 9.59
CA ALA A 440 5.02 -1.87 9.12
C ALA A 440 5.01 -2.01 7.58
N MET A 441 5.38 -0.94 6.87
CA MET A 441 5.45 -0.92 5.41
C MET A 441 6.85 -1.18 4.84
N ASN A 442 7.88 -1.40 5.68
CA ASN A 442 9.29 -1.59 5.30
C ASN A 442 9.89 -0.45 4.45
N ILE A 443 9.42 0.79 4.63
CA ILE A 443 9.74 1.91 3.73
C ILE A 443 11.24 2.22 3.73
N GLU A 444 11.89 2.25 4.89
CA GLU A 444 13.33 2.55 4.97
C GLU A 444 14.18 1.52 4.21
N ARG A 445 13.87 0.23 4.38
CA ARG A 445 14.58 -0.86 3.70
C ARG A 445 14.40 -0.75 2.19
N ASP A 446 13.16 -0.60 1.74
CA ASP A 446 12.82 -0.63 0.33
C ASP A 446 13.31 0.66 -0.38
N ALA A 447 13.32 1.81 0.29
CA ALA A 447 13.91 3.04 -0.23
C ALA A 447 15.42 2.94 -0.40
N LYS A 448 16.15 2.31 0.54
CA LYS A 448 17.60 2.09 0.41
C LYS A 448 17.94 1.15 -0.75
N ALA A 449 17.15 0.09 -0.94
CA ALA A 449 17.34 -0.82 -2.07
C ALA A 449 17.14 -0.08 -3.42
N LEU A 450 16.07 0.72 -3.51
CA LEU A 450 15.80 1.54 -4.69
C LEU A 450 16.92 2.55 -4.98
N ASP A 451 17.52 3.14 -3.94
CA ASP A 451 18.65 4.08 -4.08
C ASP A 451 19.89 3.45 -4.72
N ALA A 452 20.20 2.22 -4.31
CA ALA A 452 21.28 1.45 -4.91
C ALA A 452 20.97 1.15 -6.40
N GLU A 453 19.75 0.68 -6.71
CA GLU A 453 19.32 0.39 -8.09
C GLU A 453 19.39 1.63 -9.00
N MET A 454 18.90 2.77 -8.51
CA MET A 454 18.93 4.04 -9.25
C MET A 454 20.37 4.53 -9.49
N SER A 455 21.24 4.40 -8.49
CA SER A 455 22.65 4.77 -8.60
C SER A 455 23.38 3.90 -9.62
N GLU A 456 23.13 2.60 -9.64
CA GLU A 456 23.70 1.68 -10.64
C GLU A 456 23.26 2.04 -12.07
N LEU A 457 21.97 2.32 -12.26
CA LEU A 457 21.42 2.72 -13.56
C LEU A 457 22.02 4.05 -14.05
N PHE A 458 22.21 5.01 -13.15
CA PHE A 458 22.81 6.31 -13.48
C PHE A 458 24.30 6.19 -13.80
N ASN A 459 25.07 5.47 -12.97
CA ASN A 459 26.50 5.23 -13.23
C ASN A 459 26.73 4.54 -14.58
N TYR A 460 25.84 3.62 -14.97
CA TYR A 460 25.89 3.02 -16.30
C TYR A 460 25.77 4.05 -17.42
N LEU A 461 24.85 5.01 -17.30
CA LEU A 461 24.74 6.08 -18.30
C LEU A 461 26.02 6.89 -18.41
N GLU A 462 26.64 7.24 -17.28
CA GLU A 462 27.88 8.02 -17.29
C GLU A 462 28.99 7.24 -18.00
N ILE A 463 29.11 5.93 -17.74
CA ILE A 463 30.06 5.05 -18.43
C ILE A 463 29.75 4.96 -19.94
N GLU A 464 28.47 4.84 -20.32
CA GLU A 464 28.05 4.79 -21.73
C GLU A 464 28.37 6.11 -22.45
N GLU A 465 28.11 7.26 -21.83
CA GLU A 465 28.39 8.58 -22.38
C GLU A 465 29.91 8.85 -22.50
N GLN A 466 30.74 8.23 -21.65
CA GLN A 466 32.18 8.51 -21.58
C GLN A 466 33.08 7.76 -22.58
N SER A 467 32.82 6.50 -23.01
CA SER A 467 33.71 5.82 -24.00
C SER A 467 33.31 4.37 -24.39
N ASN A 468 33.45 4.03 -25.69
CA ASN A 468 33.89 2.78 -26.36
C ASN A 468 33.82 1.35 -25.72
N LEU A 469 33.26 1.10 -24.54
CA LEU A 469 33.21 -0.23 -23.90
C LEU A 469 31.79 -0.82 -23.88
N ASN A 470 31.30 -1.10 -25.09
CA ASN A 470 29.89 -1.36 -25.38
C ASN A 470 29.46 -2.84 -25.24
N LYS A 471 30.12 -3.67 -24.42
CA LYS A 471 29.75 -5.11 -24.29
C LYS A 471 29.67 -5.63 -22.86
N THR A 472 30.60 -5.23 -21.99
CA THR A 472 30.65 -5.72 -20.61
C THR A 472 29.55 -5.09 -19.76
N ALA A 473 29.35 -3.77 -19.88
CA ALA A 473 28.32 -3.04 -19.12
C ALA A 473 26.88 -3.49 -19.46
N ASN A 474 26.60 -3.81 -20.72
CA ASN A 474 25.27 -4.29 -21.17
C ASN A 474 24.89 -5.67 -20.61
N LEU A 475 25.87 -6.49 -20.24
CA LEU A 475 25.62 -7.82 -19.67
C LEU A 475 25.37 -7.72 -18.17
N TYR A 476 26.17 -6.95 -17.43
CA TYR A 476 26.10 -6.93 -15.97
C TYR A 476 24.97 -6.05 -15.41
N LEU A 477 24.51 -5.02 -16.12
CA LEU A 477 23.45 -4.14 -15.61
C LEU A 477 22.10 -4.85 -15.42
N PRO A 478 21.55 -5.62 -16.40
CA PRO A 478 20.32 -6.36 -16.17
C PRO A 478 20.45 -7.37 -15.04
N LEU A 479 21.63 -8.00 -14.92
CA LEU A 479 21.94 -8.96 -13.87
C LEU A 479 21.99 -8.32 -12.48
N ALA A 480 22.67 -7.18 -12.32
CA ALA A 480 22.78 -6.44 -11.07
C ALA A 480 21.42 -5.91 -10.60
N LEU A 481 20.65 -5.29 -11.50
CA LEU A 481 19.29 -4.82 -11.22
C LEU A 481 18.32 -5.98 -10.92
N LEU A 482 18.42 -7.11 -11.62
CA LEU A 482 17.63 -8.32 -11.31
C LEU A 482 17.96 -8.86 -9.91
N THR A 483 19.22 -8.86 -9.49
CA THR A 483 19.59 -9.24 -8.11
C THR A 483 19.10 -8.26 -7.06
N GLY A 484 18.99 -6.96 -7.37
CA GLY A 484 18.35 -5.95 -6.52
C GLY A 484 16.84 -6.21 -6.36
N VAL A 485 16.14 -6.34 -7.50
CA VAL A 485 14.68 -6.53 -7.58
C VAL A 485 14.22 -7.85 -6.94
N LEU A 486 15.01 -8.92 -7.03
CA LEU A 486 14.68 -10.23 -6.42
C LEU A 486 15.00 -10.33 -4.93
N GLY A 487 15.61 -9.30 -4.33
CA GLY A 487 15.79 -9.18 -2.89
C GLY A 487 17.01 -9.93 -2.33
N ILE A 488 17.95 -9.17 -1.77
CA ILE A 488 19.11 -9.67 -1.00
C ILE A 488 18.67 -10.50 0.23
N ASN A 489 17.45 -10.32 0.73
CA ASN A 489 16.95 -11.06 1.90
C ASN A 489 16.70 -12.56 1.66
N THR A 490 16.53 -13.02 0.42
CA THR A 490 16.47 -14.47 0.12
C THR A 490 17.83 -15.08 -0.21
N LEU A 491 18.82 -14.24 -0.49
CA LEU A 491 20.13 -14.65 -1.01
C LEU A 491 21.21 -14.73 0.09
N ALA A 492 21.10 -13.95 1.16
CA ALA A 492 22.15 -13.85 2.18
C ALA A 492 22.05 -14.89 3.32
N ASP A 493 20.85 -15.30 3.73
CA ASP A 493 20.68 -16.06 5.00
C ASP A 493 21.05 -17.55 4.93
N GLY A 494 21.39 -18.10 3.75
CA GLY A 494 21.72 -19.53 3.60
C GLY A 494 22.91 -19.86 2.68
N TRP A 495 23.09 -19.10 1.60
CA TRP A 495 24.02 -19.47 0.52
C TRP A 495 25.51 -19.39 0.92
N PHE A 496 25.94 -18.32 1.61
CA PHE A 496 27.34 -18.19 2.03
C PHE A 496 27.75 -19.27 3.04
N GLY A 497 26.83 -19.65 3.94
CA GLY A 497 27.04 -20.71 4.92
C GLY A 497 27.10 -22.09 4.27
N SER A 498 26.24 -22.38 3.28
CA SER A 498 26.24 -23.64 2.54
C SER A 498 27.47 -23.78 1.63
N LEU A 499 27.94 -22.68 1.03
CA LEU A 499 29.16 -22.64 0.20
C LEU A 499 30.44 -22.86 1.03
N LEU A 500 30.58 -22.18 2.17
CA LEU A 500 31.73 -22.35 3.08
C LEU A 500 31.74 -23.75 3.73
N GLY A 501 30.55 -24.29 4.06
CA GLY A 501 30.40 -25.64 4.56
C GLY A 501 30.77 -26.72 3.54
N TRP A 502 30.54 -26.46 2.25
CA TRP A 502 30.96 -27.32 1.14
C TRP A 502 32.48 -27.23 0.88
N LEU A 503 33.08 -26.04 0.95
CA LEU A 503 34.53 -25.87 0.79
C LEU A 503 35.35 -26.40 1.98
N GLY A 504 34.73 -26.57 3.16
CA GLY A 504 35.40 -26.95 4.41
C GLY A 504 35.02 -28.29 5.03
N SER A 505 34.10 -29.09 4.46
CA SER A 505 33.70 -30.40 5.03
C SER A 505 33.27 -31.45 3.99
N ASP A 506 33.37 -32.73 4.35
CA ASP A 506 32.97 -33.92 3.56
C ASP A 506 31.44 -34.10 3.34
N LYS A 507 30.62 -33.04 3.47
CA LYS A 507 29.17 -33.14 3.21
C LYS A 507 28.86 -32.83 1.74
N GLY A 508 28.31 -33.83 1.03
CA GLY A 508 27.91 -33.75 -0.38
C GLY A 508 26.71 -32.81 -0.67
N TRP A 509 26.45 -32.57 -1.95
CA TRP A 509 25.49 -31.59 -2.51
C TRP A 509 24.01 -31.70 -2.07
N HIS A 510 23.66 -32.65 -1.19
CA HIS A 510 22.28 -32.92 -0.78
C HIS A 510 21.66 -31.85 0.14
N SER A 511 22.45 -30.87 0.61
CA SER A 511 21.95 -29.74 1.40
C SER A 511 21.60 -28.49 0.57
N TRP A 512 21.80 -28.53 -0.75
CA TRP A 512 21.58 -27.39 -1.64
C TRP A 512 20.14 -27.35 -2.15
N ASN A 513 19.47 -26.22 -1.96
CA ASN A 513 18.17 -25.97 -2.58
C ASN A 513 18.35 -25.45 -4.02
N ILE A 514 17.28 -25.47 -4.81
CA ILE A 514 17.29 -24.94 -6.20
C ILE A 514 17.81 -23.50 -6.25
N GLY A 515 17.52 -22.69 -5.23
CA GLY A 515 18.06 -21.32 -5.10
C GLY A 515 19.59 -21.27 -5.03
N ASP A 516 20.23 -22.19 -4.30
CA ASP A 516 21.70 -22.25 -4.17
C ASP A 516 22.38 -22.61 -5.50
N PHE A 517 21.75 -23.51 -6.27
CA PHE A 517 22.20 -23.87 -7.61
C PHE A 517 22.08 -22.69 -8.59
N ILE A 518 20.95 -21.97 -8.57
CA ILE A 518 20.75 -20.80 -9.43
C ILE A 518 21.78 -19.72 -9.10
N THR A 519 21.99 -19.40 -7.82
CA THR A 519 22.97 -18.39 -7.38
C THR A 519 24.39 -18.76 -7.79
N THR A 520 24.76 -20.03 -7.67
CA THR A 520 26.10 -20.50 -8.04
C THR A 520 26.31 -20.49 -9.56
N ILE A 521 25.28 -20.80 -10.36
CA ILE A 521 25.32 -20.65 -11.82
C ILE A 521 25.46 -19.18 -12.20
N VAL A 522 24.68 -18.28 -11.58
CA VAL A 522 24.78 -16.83 -11.83
C VAL A 522 26.18 -16.31 -11.52
N ILE A 523 26.75 -16.68 -10.38
CA ILE A 523 28.11 -16.27 -9.99
C ILE A 523 29.17 -16.89 -10.90
N ALA A 524 29.04 -18.18 -11.26
CA ALA A 524 29.95 -18.83 -12.19
C ALA A 524 29.93 -18.16 -13.57
N VAL A 525 28.75 -17.77 -14.07
CA VAL A 525 28.61 -17.00 -15.31
C VAL A 525 29.24 -15.61 -15.15
N CYS A 526 29.01 -14.93 -14.03
CA CYS A 526 29.62 -13.63 -13.73
C CYS A 526 31.15 -13.68 -13.62
N LEU A 527 31.73 -14.79 -13.16
CA LEU A 527 33.19 -14.97 -13.06
C LEU A 527 33.82 -15.53 -14.34
N TYR A 528 33.07 -16.28 -15.14
CA TYR A 528 33.57 -16.91 -16.36
C TYR A 528 34.04 -15.89 -17.40
N PHE A 529 33.25 -14.84 -17.66
CA PHE A 529 33.58 -13.85 -18.69
C PHE A 529 34.81 -12.97 -18.35
N PRO A 530 34.97 -12.45 -17.11
CA PRO A 530 36.17 -11.71 -16.69
C PRO A 530 37.43 -12.57 -16.74
N ILE A 531 37.36 -13.81 -16.25
CA ILE A 531 38.49 -14.75 -16.28
C ILE A 531 38.88 -15.05 -17.74
N ARG A 532 37.91 -15.32 -18.61
CA ARG A 532 38.18 -15.61 -20.03
C ARG A 532 38.73 -14.39 -20.78
N TYR A 533 38.27 -13.18 -20.44
CA TYR A 533 38.80 -11.94 -20.97
C TYR A 533 40.26 -11.73 -20.53
N HIS A 534 40.55 -11.92 -19.24
CA HIS A 534 41.88 -11.78 -18.67
C HIS A 534 42.89 -12.81 -19.23
N ILE A 535 42.44 -14.05 -19.45
CA ILE A 535 43.24 -15.10 -20.12
C ILE A 535 43.53 -14.75 -21.59
N LYS A 536 42.57 -14.15 -22.31
CA LYS A 536 42.78 -13.70 -23.70
C LYS A 536 43.73 -12.51 -23.82
N THR A 537 43.74 -11.60 -22.85
CA THR A 537 44.63 -10.43 -22.85
C THR A 537 46.05 -10.74 -22.41
N LYS A 538 46.30 -11.87 -21.72
CA LYS A 538 47.64 -12.35 -21.36
C LYS A 538 48.35 -13.13 -22.48
N ASN A 539 47.60 -13.59 -23.48
CA ASN A 539 48.10 -14.37 -24.63
C ASN A 539 48.25 -13.52 -25.92
N LYS A 540 48.25 -12.20 -25.78
CA LYS A 540 48.74 -11.23 -26.78
C LYS A 540 49.88 -10.47 -26.15
#